data_AF-X6L8C4-F1
#
_entry.id   AF-X6L8C4-F1
#
_cell.length_a   1.000
_cell.length_b   1.000
_cell.length_c   1.000
_cell.angle_alpha   90.00
_cell.angle_beta   90.00
_cell.angle_gamma   90.00
#
_symmetry.space_group_name_H-M   'P 1'
#
loop_
_entity.id
_entity.type
_entity.pdbx_description
1 polymer ?
#
loop_
_entity_poly.entity_id
_entity_poly.type
_entity_poly.pdbx_seq_one_letter_code
_entity_poly.pdbx_strand_id
1 'polypeptide(L)'
;MPLRVEKLEFVKNVHTHLQRFHHNWEKNKEQLGNVFQCLIDRFSYKKEDRYDRAELLGKFSMKWNKKQLDDAFNSLKHMLNRDDYYFYTEALGAITVKMSGKQFDRAFNYLISELDCERRNIYIDKYAYLLDEIAQKLDKKQMNI
;
A
#
# COMPACT_ATOMS: atom_id res chain seq x y z
N MET A 1 43.08 30.35 19.47
CA MET A 1 42.86 30.01 18.05
C MET A 1 42.29 28.61 17.76
N PRO A 2 42.64 27.50 18.46
CA PRO A 2 42.24 26.15 18.04
C PRO A 2 40.71 25.87 18.12
N LEU A 3 40.03 26.44 19.13
CA LEU A 3 38.61 26.22 19.37
C LEU A 3 37.66 26.65 18.22
N ARG A 4 38.09 27.59 17.36
CA ARG A 4 37.28 28.04 16.21
C ARG A 4 37.39 27.09 15.01
N VAL A 5 38.54 26.43 14.86
CA VAL A 5 38.80 25.48 13.77
C VAL A 5 38.02 24.19 14.03
N GLU A 6 38.07 23.66 15.25
CA GLU A 6 37.31 22.45 15.65
C GLU A 6 35.80 22.61 15.48
N LYS A 7 35.24 23.78 15.85
CA LYS A 7 33.81 24.07 15.63
C LYS A 7 33.46 24.11 14.15
N LEU A 8 34.33 24.67 13.31
CA LEU A 8 34.10 24.75 11.87
C LEU A 8 34.19 23.36 11.22
N GLU A 9 35.14 22.53 11.66
CA GLU A 9 35.31 21.13 11.25
C GLU A 9 34.04 20.31 11.59
N PHE A 10 33.55 20.45 12.81
CA PHE A 10 32.33 19.78 13.28
C PHE A 10 31.12 20.14 12.42
N VAL A 11 30.90 21.43 12.14
CA VAL A 11 29.79 21.90 11.31
C VAL A 11 29.88 21.34 9.88
N LYS A 12 31.07 21.32 9.28
CA LYS A 12 31.29 20.74 7.93
C LYS A 12 31.00 19.24 7.90
N ASN A 13 31.39 18.51 8.94
CA ASN A 13 31.15 17.07 9.05
C ASN A 13 29.65 16.76 9.20
N VAL A 14 28.93 17.49 10.05
CA VAL A 14 27.47 17.36 10.20
C VAL A 14 26.77 17.67 8.88
N HIS A 15 27.15 18.75 8.20
CA HIS A 15 26.56 19.12 6.91
C HIS A 15 26.75 18.02 5.85
N THR A 16 27.97 17.49 5.73
CA THR A 16 28.29 16.42 4.79
C THR A 16 27.50 15.14 5.10
N HIS A 17 27.35 14.81 6.38
CA HIS A 17 26.56 13.64 6.81
C HIS A 17 25.08 13.80 6.43
N LEU A 18 24.49 14.97 6.68
CA LEU A 18 23.10 15.26 6.32
C LEU A 18 22.88 15.20 4.80
N GLN A 19 23.82 15.71 4.00
CA GLN A 19 23.74 15.62 2.54
C GLN A 19 23.75 14.17 2.04
N ARG A 20 24.66 13.33 2.57
CA ARG A 20 24.71 11.90 2.22
C ARG A 20 23.45 11.17 2.63
N PHE A 21 22.93 11.45 3.82
CA PHE A 21 21.67 10.88 4.29
C PHE A 21 20.51 11.25 3.36
N HIS A 22 20.39 12.54 3.00
CA HIS A 22 19.35 13.01 2.09
C HIS A 22 19.44 12.35 0.70
N HIS A 23 20.64 12.28 0.11
CA HIS A 23 20.83 11.64 -1.19
C HIS A 23 20.44 10.16 -1.18
N ASN A 24 20.89 9.41 -0.17
CA ASN A 24 20.54 7.99 -0.02
C ASN A 24 19.04 7.79 0.19
N TRP A 25 18.41 8.67 0.97
CA TRP A 25 16.97 8.65 1.22
C TRP A 25 16.16 8.86 -0.07
N GLU A 26 16.51 9.86 -0.88
CA GLU A 26 15.83 10.13 -2.15
C GLU A 26 16.05 8.98 -3.17
N LYS A 27 17.27 8.44 -3.26
CA LYS A 27 17.54 7.27 -4.10
C LYS A 27 16.69 6.05 -3.69
N ASN A 28 16.53 5.81 -2.39
CA ASN A 28 15.69 4.72 -1.91
C ASN A 28 14.20 4.92 -2.24
N LYS A 29 13.70 6.17 -2.16
CA LYS A 29 12.32 6.50 -2.58
C LYS A 29 12.11 6.26 -4.07
N GLU A 30 13.07 6.68 -4.89
CA GLU A 30 13.02 6.50 -6.35
C GLU A 30 12.96 5.01 -6.70
N GLN A 31 13.83 4.20 -6.10
CA GLN A 31 13.83 2.75 -6.28
C GLN A 31 12.49 2.12 -5.90
N LEU A 32 11.92 2.53 -4.76
CA LEU A 32 10.62 2.06 -4.30
C LEU A 32 9.49 2.48 -5.27
N GLY A 33 9.56 3.70 -5.81
CA GLY A 33 8.66 4.19 -6.85
C GLY A 33 8.74 3.36 -8.12
N ASN A 34 9.94 3.02 -8.58
CA ASN A 34 10.17 2.20 -9.76
C ASN A 34 9.64 0.77 -9.57
N VAL A 35 9.87 0.16 -8.40
CA VAL A 35 9.30 -1.16 -8.07
C VAL A 35 7.78 -1.11 -8.11
N PHE A 36 7.17 -0.09 -7.50
CA PHE A 36 5.72 0.09 -7.52
C PHE A 36 5.19 0.23 -8.95
N GLN A 37 5.82 1.07 -9.77
CA GLN A 37 5.43 1.29 -11.15
C GLN A 37 5.52 -0.01 -11.96
N CYS A 38 6.60 -0.78 -11.80
CA CYS A 38 6.74 -2.11 -12.40
C CYS A 38 5.61 -3.07 -11.99
N LEU A 39 5.15 -3.02 -10.73
CA LEU A 39 4.02 -3.84 -10.28
C LEU A 39 2.70 -3.39 -10.91
N ILE A 40 2.43 -2.09 -10.97
CA ILE A 40 1.18 -1.55 -11.52
C ILE A 40 1.08 -1.70 -13.04
N ASP A 41 2.14 -1.41 -13.78
CA ASP A 41 2.16 -1.44 -15.25
C ASP A 41 2.09 -2.86 -15.81
N ARG A 42 2.38 -3.86 -14.98
CA ARG A 42 2.37 -5.26 -15.42
C ARG A 42 0.94 -5.72 -15.69
N PHE A 43 0.50 -5.56 -16.94
CA PHE A 43 -0.59 -6.35 -17.51
C PHE A 43 -0.08 -7.76 -17.78
N SER A 44 -0.17 -8.64 -16.79
CA SER A 44 0.10 -10.06 -17.07
C SER A 44 -1.15 -10.76 -17.59
N TYR A 45 -0.96 -11.44 -18.72
CA TYR A 45 -1.90 -12.40 -19.29
C TYR A 45 -1.90 -13.72 -18.52
N LYS A 46 -0.78 -14.06 -17.85
CA LYS A 46 -0.66 -15.27 -17.06
C LYS A 46 -1.24 -15.07 -15.67
N LYS A 47 -1.89 -16.12 -15.17
CA LYS A 47 -2.62 -16.09 -13.91
C LYS A 47 -1.66 -15.98 -12.71
N GLU A 48 -0.55 -16.69 -12.77
CA GLU A 48 0.50 -16.75 -11.74
C GLU A 48 1.14 -15.38 -11.49
N ASP A 49 1.53 -14.68 -12.56
CA ASP A 49 2.12 -13.33 -12.45
C ASP A 49 1.16 -12.32 -11.79
N ARG A 50 -0.16 -12.49 -11.97
CA ARG A 50 -1.15 -11.61 -11.33
C ARG A 50 -1.23 -11.85 -9.83
N TYR A 51 -0.96 -13.08 -9.37
CA TYR A 51 -0.91 -13.41 -7.95
C TYR A 51 0.33 -12.85 -7.31
N ASP A 52 1.49 -13.10 -7.91
CA ASP A 52 2.77 -12.58 -7.41
C ASP A 52 2.69 -11.06 -7.31
N ARG A 53 2.07 -10.40 -8.30
CA ARG A 53 1.81 -8.96 -8.26
C ARG A 53 0.93 -8.56 -7.07
N ALA A 54 -0.21 -9.22 -6.87
CA ALA A 54 -1.12 -8.89 -5.77
C ALA A 54 -0.44 -9.11 -4.41
N GLU A 55 0.24 -10.24 -4.25
CA GLU A 55 0.99 -10.59 -3.05
C GLU A 55 2.07 -9.54 -2.74
N LEU A 56 2.87 -9.14 -3.75
CA LEU A 56 3.90 -8.11 -3.58
C LEU A 56 3.31 -6.75 -3.23
N LEU A 57 2.20 -6.33 -3.88
CA LEU A 57 1.51 -5.09 -3.55
C LEU A 57 1.01 -5.08 -2.10
N GLY A 58 0.48 -6.21 -1.62
CA GLY A 58 0.04 -6.40 -0.23
C GLY A 58 1.20 -6.38 0.77
N LYS A 59 2.24 -7.19 0.54
CA LYS A 59 3.43 -7.31 1.41
C LYS A 59 4.15 -5.97 1.61
N PHE A 60 4.24 -5.16 0.57
CA PHE A 60 4.92 -3.86 0.62
C PHE A 60 3.99 -2.68 0.98
N SER A 61 2.72 -2.94 1.33
CA SER A 61 1.74 -1.89 1.71
C SER A 61 2.26 -0.91 2.77
N MET A 62 3.06 -1.37 3.74
CA MET A 62 3.69 -0.53 4.77
C MET A 62 4.72 0.48 4.24
N LYS A 63 5.21 0.29 3.02
CA LYS A 63 6.22 1.14 2.39
C LYS A 63 5.61 2.14 1.42
N TRP A 64 4.40 1.89 0.95
CA TRP A 64 3.70 2.72 -0.02
C TRP A 64 3.27 4.05 0.59
N ASN A 65 3.40 5.11 -0.19
CA ASN A 65 2.81 6.40 0.15
C ASN A 65 1.30 6.39 -0.10
N LYS A 66 0.59 7.44 0.34
CA LYS A 66 -0.86 7.55 0.21
C LYS A 66 -1.34 7.33 -1.23
N LYS A 67 -0.73 7.98 -2.22
CA LYS A 67 -1.12 7.84 -3.62
C LYS A 67 -0.95 6.40 -4.10
N GLN A 68 0.18 5.79 -3.79
CA GLN A 68 0.46 4.39 -4.14
C GLN A 68 -0.54 3.40 -3.52
N LEU A 69 -1.00 3.65 -2.29
CA LEU A 69 -2.05 2.83 -1.66
C LEU A 69 -3.39 2.94 -2.42
N ASP A 70 -3.81 4.16 -2.81
CA ASP A 70 -5.02 4.37 -3.61
C ASP A 70 -4.90 3.68 -4.98
N ASP A 71 -3.75 3.86 -5.66
CA ASP A 71 -3.49 3.27 -6.98
C ASP A 71 -3.47 1.74 -6.92
N ALA A 72 -2.82 1.16 -5.91
CA ALA A 72 -2.79 -0.29 -5.71
C ALA A 72 -4.19 -0.85 -5.45
N PHE A 73 -4.97 -0.21 -4.56
CA PHE A 73 -6.34 -0.64 -4.27
C PHE A 73 -7.21 -0.60 -5.53
N ASN A 74 -7.16 0.50 -6.28
CA ASN A 74 -7.93 0.65 -7.52
C ASN A 74 -7.51 -0.37 -8.59
N SER A 75 -6.24 -0.78 -8.62
CA SER A 75 -5.76 -1.80 -9.55
C SER A 75 -6.28 -3.22 -9.23
N LEU A 76 -6.60 -3.49 -7.96
CA LEU A 76 -6.96 -4.83 -7.47
C LEU A 76 -8.46 -5.02 -7.19
N LYS A 77 -9.22 -3.97 -6.83
CA LYS A 77 -10.59 -4.10 -6.30
C LYS A 77 -11.57 -4.84 -7.22
N HIS A 78 -11.41 -4.72 -8.54
CA HIS A 78 -12.26 -5.42 -9.51
C HIS A 78 -11.83 -6.87 -9.78
N MET A 79 -10.67 -7.29 -9.27
CA MET A 79 -10.16 -8.65 -9.43
C MET A 79 -10.87 -9.66 -8.53
N LEU A 80 -11.59 -9.21 -7.49
CA LEU A 80 -12.44 -10.06 -6.66
C LEU A 80 -13.55 -10.77 -7.45
N ASN A 81 -13.93 -10.23 -8.61
CA ASN A 81 -14.92 -10.85 -9.49
C ASN A 81 -14.35 -12.07 -10.27
N ARG A 82 -13.06 -12.39 -10.11
CA ARG A 82 -12.40 -13.56 -10.71
C ARG A 82 -12.52 -14.79 -9.80
N ASP A 83 -12.26 -15.98 -10.33
CA ASP A 83 -12.32 -17.24 -9.57
C ASP A 83 -11.26 -17.30 -8.47
N ASP A 84 -10.17 -16.55 -8.63
CA ASP A 84 -8.99 -16.59 -7.75
C ASP A 84 -8.92 -15.43 -6.76
N TYR A 85 -10.08 -15.09 -6.23
CA TYR A 85 -10.29 -13.89 -5.42
C TYR A 85 -9.47 -13.88 -4.12
N TYR A 86 -9.15 -15.06 -3.55
CA TYR A 86 -8.46 -15.19 -2.27
C TYR A 86 -7.13 -14.40 -2.21
N PHE A 87 -6.30 -14.50 -3.25
CA PHE A 87 -5.03 -13.76 -3.33
C PHE A 87 -5.24 -12.24 -3.39
N TYR A 88 -6.30 -11.80 -4.06
CA TYR A 88 -6.65 -10.39 -4.13
C TYR A 88 -7.25 -9.89 -2.82
N THR A 89 -8.02 -10.72 -2.12
CA THR A 89 -8.57 -10.41 -0.80
C THR A 89 -7.46 -10.14 0.21
N GLU A 90 -6.45 -11.00 0.30
CA GLU A 90 -5.35 -10.81 1.25
C GLU A 90 -4.60 -9.49 0.98
N ALA A 91 -4.26 -9.23 -0.28
CA ALA A 91 -3.58 -8.02 -0.70
C ALA A 91 -4.43 -6.76 -0.45
N LEU A 92 -5.70 -6.79 -0.83
CA LEU A 92 -6.64 -5.67 -0.61
C LEU A 92 -6.83 -5.41 0.88
N GLY A 93 -6.97 -6.44 1.71
CA GLY A 93 -7.08 -6.29 3.15
C GLY A 93 -5.84 -5.61 3.75
N ALA A 94 -4.65 -6.10 3.36
CA ALA A 94 -3.38 -5.51 3.80
C ALA A 94 -3.23 -4.04 3.36
N ILE A 95 -3.56 -3.71 2.12
CA ILE A 95 -3.51 -2.32 1.61
C ILE A 95 -4.51 -1.43 2.36
N THR A 96 -5.75 -1.91 2.52
CA THR A 96 -6.84 -1.12 3.10
C THR A 96 -6.52 -0.71 4.53
N VAL A 97 -6.02 -1.61 5.38
CA VAL A 97 -5.67 -1.25 6.77
C VAL A 97 -4.49 -0.29 6.91
N LYS A 98 -3.73 -0.04 5.83
CA LYS A 98 -2.64 0.97 5.80
C LYS A 98 -3.08 2.30 5.22
N MET A 99 -4.28 2.39 4.66
CA MET A 99 -4.84 3.64 4.19
C MET A 99 -5.04 4.62 5.34
N SER A 100 -4.86 5.92 5.07
CA SER A 100 -5.24 6.96 6.02
C SER A 100 -6.77 7.10 6.12
N GLY A 101 -7.30 7.65 7.22
CA GLY A 101 -8.76 7.72 7.47
C GLY A 101 -9.62 8.02 6.24
N LYS A 102 -9.41 9.16 5.56
CA LYS A 102 -10.18 9.49 4.34
C LYS A 102 -10.07 8.49 3.19
N GLN A 103 -8.92 7.84 3.03
CA GLN A 103 -8.72 6.82 2.00
C GLN A 103 -9.42 5.52 2.40
N PHE A 104 -9.27 5.13 3.68
CA PHE A 104 -9.94 3.99 4.27
C PHE A 104 -11.46 4.13 4.14
N ASP A 105 -12.04 5.27 4.53
CA ASP A 105 -13.49 5.52 4.45
C ASP A 105 -14.01 5.35 3.02
N ARG A 106 -13.29 5.87 2.02
CA ARG A 106 -13.68 5.71 0.61
C ARG A 106 -13.58 4.27 0.14
N ALA A 107 -12.51 3.57 0.50
CA ALA A 107 -12.33 2.16 0.14
C ALA A 107 -13.38 1.29 0.82
N PHE A 108 -13.63 1.50 2.11
CA PHE A 108 -14.61 0.78 2.90
C PHE A 108 -16.04 1.00 2.38
N ASN A 109 -16.43 2.26 2.15
CA ASN A 109 -17.75 2.57 1.57
C ASN A 109 -17.94 1.96 0.19
N TYR A 110 -16.88 1.91 -0.63
CA TYR A 110 -16.92 1.19 -1.90
C TYR A 110 -17.19 -0.31 -1.69
N LEU A 111 -16.48 -0.97 -0.77
CA LEU A 111 -16.68 -2.40 -0.49
C LEU A 111 -18.10 -2.70 0.02
N ILE A 112 -18.66 -1.84 0.87
CA ILE A 112 -20.06 -1.94 1.33
C ILE A 112 -21.04 -1.78 0.16
N SER A 113 -20.83 -0.78 -0.70
CA SER A 113 -21.70 -0.58 -1.87
C SER A 113 -21.67 -1.75 -2.84
N GLU A 114 -20.56 -2.50 -2.87
CA GLU A 114 -20.42 -3.69 -3.70
C GLU A 114 -21.12 -4.93 -3.11
N LEU A 115 -21.27 -4.99 -1.79
CA LEU A 115 -22.09 -6.00 -1.12
C LEU A 115 -23.59 -5.80 -1.36
N ASP A 116 -24.05 -4.55 -1.28
CA ASP A 116 -25.46 -4.20 -1.43
C ASP A 116 -25.95 -4.29 -2.89
N CYS A 117 -25.06 -4.61 -3.84
CA CYS A 117 -25.41 -4.68 -5.26
C CYS A 117 -26.12 -6.01 -5.60
N GLU A 118 -27.46 -5.98 -5.71
CA GLU A 118 -28.32 -7.13 -6.08
C GLU A 118 -27.86 -7.90 -7.34
N ARG A 119 -27.19 -7.21 -8.28
CA ARG A 119 -26.68 -7.82 -9.53
C ARG A 119 -25.49 -8.75 -9.33
N ARG A 120 -24.84 -8.74 -8.16
CA ARG A 120 -23.59 -9.47 -7.88
C ARG A 120 -23.77 -10.58 -6.85
N ASN A 121 -24.94 -11.22 -6.82
CA ASN A 121 -25.27 -12.30 -5.88
C ASN A 121 -24.18 -13.42 -5.80
N ILE A 122 -23.47 -13.70 -6.90
CA ILE A 122 -22.39 -14.71 -6.97
C ILE A 122 -21.08 -14.25 -6.28
N TYR A 123 -20.93 -12.96 -5.99
CA TYR A 123 -19.70 -12.37 -5.45
C TYR A 123 -19.87 -11.77 -4.05
N ILE A 124 -21.09 -11.75 -3.50
CA ILE A 124 -21.38 -11.23 -2.15
C ILE A 124 -20.44 -11.87 -1.11
N ASP A 125 -20.28 -13.19 -1.16
CA ASP A 125 -19.41 -13.93 -0.23
C ASP A 125 -17.95 -13.44 -0.25
N LYS A 126 -17.46 -12.96 -1.41
CA LYS A 126 -16.07 -12.53 -1.59
C LYS A 126 -15.80 -11.16 -0.96
N TYR A 127 -16.73 -10.22 -1.14
CA TYR A 127 -16.63 -8.90 -0.52
C TYR A 127 -16.90 -9.00 0.99
N ALA A 128 -17.79 -9.90 1.42
CA ALA A 128 -18.04 -10.16 2.83
C ALA A 128 -16.79 -10.73 3.50
N TYR A 129 -16.14 -11.69 2.86
CA TYR A 129 -14.87 -12.25 3.32
C TYR A 129 -13.76 -11.19 3.41
N LEU A 130 -13.65 -10.28 2.42
CA LEU A 130 -12.69 -9.18 2.49
C LEU A 130 -12.98 -8.22 3.65
N LEU A 131 -14.24 -7.90 3.91
CA LEU A 131 -14.59 -7.03 5.05
C LEU A 131 -14.28 -7.71 6.39
N ASP A 132 -14.52 -9.01 6.50
CA ASP A 132 -14.12 -9.78 7.68
C ASP A 132 -12.60 -9.77 7.88
N GLU A 133 -11.83 -10.01 6.81
CA GLU A 133 -10.36 -9.89 6.82
C GLU A 133 -9.87 -8.51 7.24
N ILE A 134 -10.51 -7.44 6.77
CA ILE A 134 -10.21 -6.06 7.19
C ILE A 134 -10.52 -5.90 8.68
N ALA A 135 -11.71 -6.33 9.13
CA ALA A 135 -12.12 -6.23 10.52
C ALA A 135 -11.17 -6.95 11.48
N GLN A 136 -10.68 -8.14 11.12
CA GLN A 136 -9.69 -8.89 11.89
C GLN A 136 -8.33 -8.18 11.97
N LYS A 137 -7.96 -7.41 10.95
CA LYS A 137 -6.66 -6.71 10.84
C LYS A 137 -6.68 -5.29 11.40
N LEU A 138 -7.85 -4.70 11.61
CA LEU A 138 -8.01 -3.41 12.27
C LEU A 138 -7.61 -3.55 13.75
N ASP A 139 -6.79 -2.62 14.24
CA ASP A 139 -6.54 -2.53 15.68
C ASP A 139 -7.74 -1.88 16.39
N LYS A 140 -7.86 -2.12 17.71
CA LYS A 140 -8.93 -1.50 18.53
C LYS A 140 -8.93 0.04 18.48
N LYS A 141 -7.82 0.67 18.06
CA LYS A 141 -7.69 2.14 17.98
C LYS A 141 -8.34 2.68 16.70
N GLN A 142 -8.30 1.94 15.61
CA GLN A 142 -8.94 2.27 14.34
C GLN A 142 -10.45 2.02 14.36
N MET A 143 -10.95 1.13 15.24
CA MET A 143 -12.39 0.82 15.38
C MET A 143 -13.21 1.84 16.18
N ASN A 144 -12.56 2.75 16.93
CA ASN A 144 -13.23 3.72 17.82
C ASN A 144 -13.43 5.10 17.15
N ILE A 145 -13.71 5.14 15.85
CA ILE A 145 -14.10 6.37 15.13
C ILE A 145 -15.61 6.57 15.24
#